data_AF-A0A7G9WIC8-F1
#
_entry.id   AF-A0A7G9WIC8-F1
#
_cell.length_a   1.000
_cell.length_b   1.000
_cell.length_c   1.000
_cell.angle_alpha   90.00
_cell.angle_beta   90.00
_cell.angle_gamma   90.00
#
_symmetry.space_group_name_H-M   'P 1'
#
loop_
_entity.id
_entity.type
_entity.pdbx_description
1 polymer ?
#
loop_
_entity_poly.entity_id
_entity_poly.type
_entity_poly.pdbx_seq_one_letter_code
_entity_poly.pdbx_strand_id
1 'polypeptide(L)'
;MVNYFISKGHQSISFIGATDFNIDTEQPSMDVREWSFRESAKYYHLLNEEMIFIGSTFSVKEGYRLAVKAIEGLGEKMPTAFCVASDAMAVGVLQAFNEKGWKIPEHGGQKVWCFQKYKYIRS
;
A
#
# COMPACT_ATOMS: atom_id res chain seq x y z
N MET A 1 1.34 -9.01 6.82
CA MET A 1 1.37 -8.56 5.40
C MET A 1 2.81 -8.44 4.93
N VAL A 2 3.66 -7.71 5.65
CA VAL A 2 5.11 -7.61 5.38
C VAL A 2 5.80 -8.98 5.31
N ASN A 3 5.57 -9.89 6.26
CA ASN A 3 6.22 -11.21 6.29
C ASN A 3 5.97 -12.04 5.01
N TYR A 4 4.79 -11.88 4.39
CA TYR A 4 4.48 -12.55 3.13
C TYR A 4 5.34 -12.01 2.00
N PHE A 5 5.49 -10.70 1.92
CA PHE A 5 6.34 -10.08 0.92
C PHE A 5 7.82 -10.43 1.13
N ILE A 6 8.29 -10.45 2.38
CA ILE A 6 9.64 -10.91 2.73
C ILE A 6 9.87 -12.35 2.27
N SER A 7 8.94 -13.27 2.54
CA SER A 7 9.08 -14.68 2.13
C SER A 7 9.04 -14.88 0.62
N LYS A 8 8.55 -13.88 -0.13
CA LYS A 8 8.60 -13.80 -1.60
C LYS A 8 9.82 -13.04 -2.14
N GLY A 9 10.73 -12.60 -1.27
CA GLY A 9 11.98 -11.92 -1.65
C GLY A 9 11.86 -10.40 -1.83
N HIS A 10 10.74 -9.79 -1.45
CA HIS A 10 10.59 -8.34 -1.52
C HIS A 10 11.39 -7.65 -0.41
N GLN A 11 12.20 -6.68 -0.80
CA GLN A 11 13.03 -5.88 0.11
C GLN A 11 12.59 -4.40 0.20
N SER A 12 11.62 -3.99 -0.61
CA SER A 12 11.04 -2.66 -0.57
C SER A 12 9.52 -2.77 -0.70
N ILE A 13 8.82 -2.32 0.34
CA ILE A 13 7.38 -2.48 0.52
C ILE A 13 6.80 -1.14 1.00
N SER A 14 5.76 -0.66 0.32
CA SER A 14 5.02 0.53 0.71
C SER A 14 3.66 0.18 1.31
N PHE A 15 3.09 1.13 2.04
CA PHE A 15 1.75 1.06 2.58
C PHE A 15 0.89 2.23 2.07
N ILE A 16 -0.33 1.93 1.65
CA ILE A 16 -1.37 2.90 1.31
C ILE A 16 -2.56 2.66 2.23
N GLY A 17 -2.94 3.67 3.01
CA GLY A 17 -4.08 3.59 3.91
C GLY A 17 -4.73 4.95 4.13
N ALA A 18 -5.63 5.02 5.10
CA ALA A 18 -6.27 6.24 5.50
C ALA A 18 -6.27 6.35 7.02
N THR A 19 -6.37 7.58 7.51
CA THR A 19 -6.51 7.84 8.95
C THR A 19 -7.84 7.26 9.43
N ASP A 20 -7.80 6.58 10.57
CA ASP A 20 -9.00 6.10 11.24
C ASP A 20 -9.49 7.15 12.23
N PHE A 21 -10.76 7.10 12.62
CA PHE A 21 -11.31 8.01 13.62
C PHE A 21 -11.64 7.23 14.88
N ASN A 22 -11.14 7.70 16.01
CA ASN A 22 -11.55 7.15 17.28
C ASN A 22 -13.01 7.55 17.54
N ILE A 23 -13.90 6.56 17.70
CA ILE A 23 -15.34 6.77 17.87
C ILE A 23 -15.64 7.51 19.19
N ASP A 24 -14.79 7.32 20.21
CA ASP A 24 -15.00 7.89 21.55
C ASP A 24 -14.50 9.35 21.65
N THR A 25 -13.49 9.73 20.86
CA THR A 25 -12.89 11.07 20.91
C THR A 25 -13.10 11.91 19.66
N GLU A 26 -13.64 11.31 18.59
CA GLU A 26 -13.74 11.86 17.23
C GLU A 26 -12.41 12.38 16.66
N GLN A 27 -11.30 11.99 17.27
CA GLN A 27 -9.97 12.42 16.85
C GLN A 27 -9.36 11.46 15.83
N PRO A 28 -8.54 12.00 14.90
CA PRO A 28 -7.71 11.19 14.03
C PRO A 28 -6.84 10.25 14.85
N SER A 29 -6.90 8.96 14.52
CA SER A 29 -6.12 7.90 15.15
C SER A 29 -5.42 7.05 14.08
N MET A 30 -4.28 6.47 14.45
CA MET A 30 -3.56 5.57 13.56
C MET A 30 -4.38 4.30 13.35
N ASP A 31 -4.59 3.96 12.08
CA ASP A 31 -5.29 2.74 11.72
C ASP A 31 -4.51 1.48 12.18
N VAL A 32 -5.22 0.47 12.67
CA VAL A 32 -4.59 -0.78 13.17
C VAL A 32 -3.75 -1.50 12.09
N ARG A 33 -4.12 -1.36 10.81
CA ARG A 33 -3.37 -1.94 9.68
C ARG A 33 -2.11 -1.14 9.40
N GLU A 34 -2.15 0.19 9.54
CA GLU A 34 -0.96 1.03 9.49
C GLU A 34 0.00 0.66 10.63
N TRP A 35 -0.50 0.60 11.87
CA TRP A 35 0.31 0.22 13.03
C TRP A 35 0.95 -1.16 12.82
N SER A 36 0.17 -2.16 12.44
CA SER A 36 0.67 -3.52 12.18
C SER A 36 1.71 -3.57 11.05
N PHE A 37 1.52 -2.77 9.99
CA PHE A 37 2.51 -2.63 8.93
C PHE A 37 3.81 -2.03 9.45
N ARG A 38 3.73 -0.92 10.20
CA ARG A 38 4.90 -0.22 10.77
C ARG A 38 5.71 -1.15 11.66
N GLU A 39 5.07 -1.85 12.58
CA GLU A 39 5.75 -2.77 13.50
C GLU A 39 6.41 -3.93 12.76
N SER A 40 5.73 -4.50 11.76
CA SER A 40 6.31 -5.57 10.95
C SER A 40 7.49 -5.06 10.11
N ALA A 41 7.36 -3.90 9.47
CA ALA A 41 8.43 -3.31 8.65
C ALA A 41 9.66 -2.93 9.50
N LYS A 42 9.45 -2.40 10.72
CA LYS A 42 10.54 -2.14 11.69
C LYS A 42 11.27 -3.42 12.05
N TYR A 43 10.52 -4.48 12.36
CA TYR A 43 11.09 -5.78 12.73
C TYR A 43 12.04 -6.34 11.65
N TYR A 44 11.73 -6.14 10.37
CA TYR A 44 12.59 -6.55 9.25
C TYR A 44 13.59 -5.47 8.79
N HIS A 45 13.72 -4.35 9.50
CA HIS A 45 14.56 -3.21 9.11
C HIS A 45 14.23 -2.62 7.73
N LEU A 46 12.96 -2.71 7.30
CA LEU A 46 12.47 -2.19 6.03
C LEU A 46 11.53 -0.98 6.18
N LEU A 47 11.33 -0.48 7.41
CA LEU A 47 10.49 0.70 7.62
C LEU A 47 11.12 1.91 6.94
N ASN A 48 10.40 2.49 5.99
CA ASN A 48 10.71 3.75 5.37
C ASN A 48 9.46 4.64 5.39
N GLU A 49 9.52 5.76 6.12
CA GLU A 49 8.40 6.70 6.23
C GLU A 49 8.03 7.34 4.88
N GLU A 50 8.98 7.47 3.94
CA GLU A 50 8.70 7.94 2.57
C GLU A 50 7.81 6.95 1.79
N MET A 51 7.71 5.69 2.25
CA MET A 51 6.92 4.63 1.65
C MET A 51 5.55 4.46 2.29
N ILE A 52 5.13 5.36 3.19
CA ILE A 52 3.84 5.30 3.87
C ILE A 52 2.96 6.45 3.39
N PHE A 53 1.84 6.10 2.76
CA PHE A 53 0.90 7.03 2.16
C PHE A 53 -0.44 6.94 2.87
N ILE A 54 -0.77 7.96 3.67
CA ILE A 54 -2.03 8.03 4.42
C ILE A 54 -2.94 9.11 3.84
N GLY A 55 -4.15 8.71 3.47
CA GLY A 55 -5.24 9.58 3.01
C GLY A 55 -6.26 9.86 4.10
N SER A 56 -7.31 10.61 3.76
CA SER A 56 -8.36 10.98 4.71
C SER A 56 -9.52 9.98 4.78
N THR A 57 -9.71 9.14 3.76
CA THR A 57 -10.85 8.21 3.70
C THR A 57 -10.46 6.88 3.05
N PHE A 58 -11.15 5.80 3.45
CA PHE A 58 -11.04 4.48 2.81
C PHE A 58 -11.84 4.39 1.51
N SER A 59 -11.58 5.29 0.57
CA SER A 59 -12.31 5.39 -0.70
C SER A 59 -11.44 5.05 -1.92
N VAL A 60 -12.09 4.67 -3.02
CA VAL A 60 -11.44 4.44 -4.32
C VAL A 60 -10.67 5.68 -4.78
N LYS A 61 -11.30 6.86 -4.66
CA LYS A 61 -10.72 8.13 -5.06
C LYS A 61 -9.43 8.44 -4.28
N GLU A 62 -9.43 8.20 -2.97
CA GLU A 62 -8.22 8.40 -2.16
C GLU A 62 -7.14 7.38 -2.48
N GLY A 63 -7.50 6.10 -2.68
CA GLY A 63 -6.55 5.08 -3.12
C GLY A 63 -5.85 5.45 -4.43
N TYR A 64 -6.62 5.92 -5.42
CA TYR A 64 -6.08 6.40 -6.70
C TYR A 64 -5.14 7.59 -6.50
N ARG A 65 -5.58 8.62 -5.75
CA ARG A 65 -4.78 9.83 -5.50
C ARG A 65 -3.44 9.51 -4.84
N LEU A 66 -3.43 8.62 -3.85
CA LEU A 66 -2.21 8.21 -3.15
C LEU A 66 -1.29 7.37 -4.03
N ALA A 67 -1.84 6.49 -4.88
CA ALA A 67 -1.03 5.73 -5.84
C ALA A 67 -0.37 6.64 -6.88
N VAL A 68 -1.09 7.64 -7.42
CA VAL A 68 -0.50 8.64 -8.31
C VAL A 68 0.63 9.40 -7.61
N LYS A 69 0.39 9.83 -6.36
CA LYS A 69 1.43 10.47 -5.53
C LYS A 69 2.66 9.58 -5.34
N ALA A 70 2.47 8.28 -5.11
CA ALA A 70 3.58 7.34 -4.97
C ALA A 70 4.39 7.20 -6.28
N ILE A 71 3.71 7.05 -7.42
CA ILE A 71 4.35 6.93 -8.74
C ILE A 71 5.18 8.17 -9.06
N GLU A 72 4.58 9.35 -8.88
CA GLU A 72 5.21 10.64 -9.24
C GLU A 72 6.31 11.04 -8.23
N GLY A 73 6.14 10.69 -6.96
CA GLY A 73 7.07 11.05 -5.90
C GLY A 73 8.26 10.11 -5.73
N LEU A 74 8.09 8.81 -5.99
CA LEU A 74 9.13 7.81 -5.75
C LEU A 74 10.03 7.57 -6.96
N GLY A 75 9.51 7.66 -8.18
CA GLY A 75 10.31 7.46 -9.40
C GLY A 75 11.11 6.15 -9.36
N GLU A 76 12.44 6.24 -9.40
CA GLU A 76 13.35 5.07 -9.32
C GLU A 76 13.33 4.35 -7.97
N LYS A 77 12.86 5.00 -6.89
CA LYS A 77 12.70 4.40 -5.57
C LYS A 77 11.43 3.54 -5.45
N MET A 78 10.71 3.30 -6.54
CA MET A 78 9.42 2.61 -6.50
C MET A 78 9.55 1.24 -5.82
N PRO A 79 8.73 0.94 -4.80
CA PRO A 79 8.79 -0.31 -4.08
C PRO A 79 8.24 -1.43 -4.95
N THR A 80 8.71 -2.64 -4.66
CA THR A 80 8.31 -3.84 -5.39
C THR A 80 6.92 -4.35 -4.98
N ALA A 81 6.40 -3.88 -3.84
CA ALA A 81 5.11 -4.30 -3.30
C ALA A 81 4.42 -3.17 -2.52
N PHE A 82 3.09 -3.17 -2.52
CA PHE A 82 2.20 -2.27 -1.80
C PHE A 82 1.22 -3.08 -0.95
N CYS A 83 1.17 -2.75 0.34
CA CYS A 83 0.09 -3.12 1.24
C CYS A 83 -1.00 -2.05 1.14
N VAL A 84 -2.24 -2.44 0.87
CA VAL A 84 -3.35 -1.49 0.82
C VAL A 84 -4.34 -1.81 1.94
N ALA A 85 -4.80 -0.78 2.65
CA ALA A 85 -5.58 -0.95 3.86
C ALA A 85 -7.01 -1.45 3.60
N SER A 86 -7.63 -1.15 2.45
CA SER A 86 -9.01 -1.58 2.12
C SER A 86 -9.21 -1.90 0.63
N ASP A 87 -10.26 -2.67 0.31
CA ASP A 87 -10.56 -3.10 -1.06
C ASP A 87 -10.90 -1.91 -1.96
N ALA A 88 -11.67 -0.95 -1.43
CA ALA A 88 -12.00 0.28 -2.14
C ALA A 88 -10.73 1.04 -2.53
N MET A 89 -9.80 1.23 -1.59
CA MET A 89 -8.53 1.88 -1.90
C MET A 89 -7.71 1.06 -2.89
N ALA A 90 -7.68 -0.27 -2.75
CA ALA A 90 -6.95 -1.14 -3.65
C ALA A 90 -7.45 -0.98 -5.09
N VAL A 91 -8.76 -0.94 -5.33
CA VAL A 91 -9.31 -0.65 -6.67
C VAL A 91 -8.74 0.66 -7.25
N GLY A 92 -8.70 1.73 -6.45
CA GLY A 92 -8.13 3.01 -6.89
C GLY A 92 -6.62 2.92 -7.19
N VAL A 93 -5.87 2.20 -6.35
CA VAL A 93 -4.43 1.97 -6.56
C VAL A 93 -4.18 1.21 -7.86
N LEU A 94 -4.95 0.14 -8.11
CA LEU A 94 -4.85 -0.66 -9.33
C LEU A 94 -5.20 0.16 -10.58
N GLN A 95 -6.24 1.00 -10.50
CA GLN A 95 -6.61 1.93 -11.58
C GLN A 95 -5.46 2.89 -11.91
N ALA A 96 -4.87 3.54 -10.90
CA ALA A 96 -3.75 4.46 -11.10
C ALA A 96 -2.52 3.77 -11.70
N PHE A 97 -2.18 2.57 -11.22
CA PHE A 97 -1.08 1.80 -11.78
C PHE A 97 -1.33 1.41 -13.23
N ASN A 98 -2.52 0.91 -13.55
CA ASN A 98 -2.88 0.54 -14.92
C ASN A 98 -2.81 1.74 -15.88
N GLU A 99 -3.38 2.88 -15.50
CA GLU A 99 -3.37 4.11 -16.31
C GLU A 99 -1.97 4.68 -16.54
N LYS A 100 -1.08 4.57 -15.53
CA LYS A 100 0.31 5.05 -15.61
C LYS A 100 1.28 4.00 -16.18
N GLY A 101 0.77 2.88 -16.71
CA GLY A 101 1.57 1.84 -17.38
C GLY A 101 2.32 0.88 -16.44
N TRP A 102 2.01 0.90 -15.15
CA TRP A 102 2.50 -0.05 -14.16
C TRP A 102 1.65 -1.32 -14.19
N LYS A 103 2.05 -2.27 -15.03
CA LYS A 103 1.38 -3.57 -15.13
C LYS A 103 1.61 -4.41 -13.88
N ILE A 104 0.55 -5.03 -13.39
CA ILE A 104 0.62 -5.99 -12.29
C ILE A 104 0.99 -7.34 -12.91
N PRO A 105 2.03 -8.02 -12.39
CA PRO A 105 2.50 -9.25 -13.00
C PRO A 105 1.45 -10.36 -12.86
N GLU A 106 0.98 -10.89 -13.99
CA GLU A 106 0.18 -12.11 -14.02
C GLU A 106 1.05 -13.32 -13.67
N HIS A 107 2.26 -13.43 -14.25
CA HIS A 107 3.30 -14.41 -13.91
C HIS A 107 4.71 -13.87 -14.26
N GLY A 108 5.68 -14.07 -13.37
CA GLY A 108 7.11 -14.16 -13.71
C GLY A 108 7.88 -12.92 -14.23
N GLY A 109 7.26 -11.75 -14.44
CA GLY A 109 7.94 -10.53 -14.87
C GLY A 109 7.46 -9.31 -14.09
N GLN A 110 8.15 -8.93 -13.02
CA GLN A 110 7.77 -7.89 -12.05
C GLN A 110 7.39 -6.54 -12.69
N LYS A 111 6.46 -5.80 -12.04
CA LYS A 111 6.65 -4.35 -11.75
C LYS A 111 6.13 -3.91 -10.37
N VAL A 112 4.90 -4.24 -9.93
CA VAL A 112 4.41 -3.92 -8.56
C VAL A 112 3.36 -4.94 -8.09
N TRP A 113 3.44 -5.42 -6.84
CA TRP A 113 2.39 -6.25 -6.22
C TRP A 113 1.47 -5.42 -5.31
N CYS A 114 0.16 -5.61 -5.39
CA CYS A 114 -0.80 -5.03 -4.46
C CYS A 114 -1.45 -6.16 -3.65
N PHE A 115 -1.39 -6.09 -2.31
CA PHE A 115 -1.92 -7.16 -1.45
C PHE A 115 -2.83 -6.60 -0.36
N GLN A 116 -3.98 -7.25 -0.19
CA GLN A 116 -4.84 -7.14 0.97
C GLN A 116 -4.96 -8.51 1.63
N LYS A 117 -5.03 -8.50 2.98
CA LYS A 117 -5.28 -9.65 3.87
C LYS A 117 -6.11 -10.73 3.14
N TYR A 118 -5.46 -11.79 2.64
CA TYR A 118 -6.03 -13.04 2.13
C TYR A 118 -6.50 -13.17 0.67
N LYS A 119 -6.39 -12.15 -0.20
CA LYS A 119 -6.61 -12.38 -1.64
C LYS A 119 -5.63 -11.60 -2.49
N TYR A 120 -5.01 -12.31 -3.44
CA TYR A 120 -4.46 -11.70 -4.64
C TYR A 120 -5.61 -10.98 -5.35
N ILE A 121 -5.53 -9.65 -5.46
CA ILE A 121 -6.50 -8.91 -6.27
C ILE A 121 -6.04 -9.08 -7.72
N ARG A 122 -6.62 -10.08 -8.39
CA ARG A 122 -6.52 -10.28 -9.83
C ARG A 122 -7.56 -9.36 -10.49
N SER A 123 -7.13 -8.50 -11.40
CA SER A 123 -8.03 -7.88 -12.39
C SER A 123 -8.47 -8.93 -13.38
#